data_AF-A0A8A4TJC5-F1
#
_entry.id   AF-A0A8A4TJC5-F1
#
_cell.length_a   1.000
_cell.length_b   1.000
_cell.length_c   1.000
_cell.angle_alpha   90.00
_cell.angle_beta   90.00
_cell.angle_gamma   90.00
#
_symmetry.space_group_name_H-M   'P 1'
#
loop_
_entity.id
_entity.type
_entity.pdbx_description
1 polymer ?
#
loop_
_entity_poly.entity_id
_entity_poly.type
_entity_poly.pdbx_seq_one_letter_code
_entity_poly.pdbx_strand_id
1 'polypeptide(L)'
;MPFFRSLHRGIAYGAGHMQTAGTEGQVVALTGNDLFAPITGNATPFGILRADCAVGEMPGVWFNGGLYETDRYEGTPTAGAPLTFSANSLLTADVQTDDSVIGTVVAVNGSTIKFKLLI
;
A
#
# COMPACT_ATOMS: atom_id res chain seq x y z
N MET A 1 15.80 -2.99 8.91
CA MET A 1 14.42 -3.40 9.23
C MET A 1 13.53 -2.66 8.25
N PRO A 2 12.64 -3.37 7.53
CA PRO A 2 11.71 -2.74 6.60
C PRO A 2 10.82 -1.71 7.33
N PHE A 3 10.45 -0.62 6.65
CA PHE A 3 9.61 0.43 7.25
C PHE A 3 8.65 1.08 6.25
N PHE A 4 7.51 1.52 6.78
CA PHE A 4 6.55 2.37 6.10
C PHE A 4 6.15 3.54 7.00
N ARG A 5 6.49 4.75 6.60
CA ARG A 5 6.26 5.95 7.42
C ARG A 5 5.44 6.99 6.67
N SER A 6 4.49 7.60 7.38
CA SER A 6 3.82 8.81 6.91
C SER A 6 4.65 10.05 7.17
N LEU A 7 4.78 10.91 6.17
CA LEU A 7 5.32 12.26 6.30
C LEU A 7 4.19 13.29 6.42
N HIS A 8 3.08 13.05 5.73
CA HIS A 8 1.79 13.68 5.96
C HIS A 8 0.70 12.62 5.83
N ARG A 9 0.03 12.29 6.94
CA ARG A 9 -0.92 11.17 7.02
C ARG A 9 -2.18 11.46 6.21
N GLY A 10 -2.62 10.49 5.42
CA GLY A 10 -4.02 10.34 5.03
C GLY A 10 -4.88 9.87 6.20
N ILE A 11 -6.07 9.34 5.91
CA ILE A 11 -6.97 8.81 6.92
C ILE A 11 -6.49 7.40 7.31
N ALA A 12 -6.44 7.11 8.61
CA ALA A 12 -6.27 5.74 9.09
C ALA A 12 -7.65 5.10 9.26
N TYR A 13 -7.97 4.09 8.46
CA TYR A 13 -9.09 3.20 8.74
C TYR A 13 -8.69 2.26 9.87
N GLY A 14 -9.62 1.99 10.78
CA GLY A 14 -9.37 1.20 11.98
C GLY A 14 -10.64 0.49 12.46
N ALA A 15 -11.40 -0.07 11.53
CA ALA A 15 -12.56 -0.92 11.81
C ALA A 15 -12.47 -2.21 10.97
N GLY A 16 -13.27 -3.22 11.30
CA GLY A 16 -13.23 -4.52 10.64
C GLY A 16 -12.05 -5.41 11.05
N HIS A 17 -11.81 -6.47 10.29
CA HIS A 17 -10.85 -7.52 10.64
C HIS A 17 -10.06 -8.05 9.44
N MET A 18 -8.80 -8.43 9.67
CA MET A 18 -7.98 -9.14 8.68
C MET A 18 -8.45 -10.60 8.53
N GLN A 19 -8.79 -11.03 7.31
CA GLN A 19 -9.04 -12.45 7.00
C GLN A 19 -7.75 -13.25 6.85
N THR A 20 -6.71 -12.60 6.34
CA THR A 20 -5.39 -13.18 6.11
C THR A 20 -4.36 -12.27 6.74
N ALA A 21 -3.32 -12.82 7.36
CA ALA A 21 -2.27 -12.01 7.95
C ALA A 21 -1.61 -11.11 6.88
N GLY A 22 -1.28 -9.89 7.26
CA GLY A 22 -0.63 -8.91 6.39
C GLY A 22 0.60 -8.31 7.06
N THR A 23 1.50 -7.80 6.22
CA THR A 23 2.73 -7.15 6.65
C THR A 23 2.73 -5.66 6.32
N GLU A 24 3.44 -4.88 7.13
CA GLU A 24 3.58 -3.45 6.93
C GLU A 24 4.00 -3.08 5.49
N GLY A 25 3.32 -2.08 4.93
CA GLY A 25 3.56 -1.59 3.57
C GLY A 25 2.84 -2.36 2.47
N GLN A 26 2.14 -3.46 2.79
CA GLN A 26 1.32 -4.15 1.79
C GLN A 26 0.05 -3.37 1.47
N VAL A 27 -0.31 -3.37 0.19
CA VAL A 27 -1.60 -2.89 -0.31
C VAL A 27 -2.67 -3.90 0.09
N VAL A 28 -3.78 -3.42 0.61
CA VAL A 28 -4.91 -4.25 1.06
C VAL A 28 -6.17 -3.93 0.26
N ALA A 29 -7.02 -4.94 0.13
CA ALA A 29 -8.34 -4.82 -0.47
C ALA A 29 -9.42 -5.24 0.52
N LEU A 30 -10.63 -4.73 0.30
CA LEU A 30 -11.83 -5.20 0.97
C LEU A 30 -12.24 -6.54 0.35
N THR A 31 -12.28 -7.62 1.12
CA THR A 31 -12.67 -8.96 0.66
C THR A 31 -14.10 -9.36 1.07
N GLY A 32 -14.76 -8.54 1.89
CA GLY A 32 -16.13 -8.75 2.34
C GLY A 32 -16.61 -7.61 3.22
N ASN A 33 -17.74 -7.79 3.89
CA ASN A 33 -18.27 -6.77 4.80
C ASN A 33 -17.34 -6.59 6.01
N ASP A 34 -16.62 -5.47 6.06
CA ASP A 34 -15.61 -5.16 7.09
C ASP A 34 -14.47 -6.20 7.17
N LEU A 35 -14.13 -6.84 6.05
CA LEU A 35 -13.07 -7.84 5.97
C LEU A 35 -11.97 -7.40 5.00
N PHE A 36 -10.72 -7.50 5.45
CA PHE A 36 -9.54 -7.04 4.72
C PHE A 36 -8.53 -8.17 4.52
N ALA A 37 -7.78 -8.10 3.43
CA ALA A 37 -6.64 -8.96 3.18
C ALA A 37 -5.60 -8.26 2.30
N PRO A 38 -4.33 -8.71 2.29
CA PRO A 38 -3.38 -8.30 1.26
C PRO A 38 -3.96 -8.50 -0.14
N ILE A 39 -3.80 -7.50 -1.00
CA ILE A 39 -4.44 -7.48 -2.31
C ILE A 39 -3.88 -8.59 -3.21
N THR A 40 -4.76 -9.23 -3.98
CA THR A 40 -4.39 -10.24 -4.97
C THR A 40 -5.18 -10.04 -6.25
N GLY A 41 -4.56 -10.37 -7.39
CA GLY A 41 -5.20 -10.25 -8.70
C GLY A 41 -5.70 -8.84 -9.00
N ASN A 42 -6.90 -8.73 -9.56
CA ASN A 42 -7.45 -7.46 -10.05
C ASN A 42 -8.45 -6.83 -9.06
N ALA A 43 -8.34 -7.12 -7.77
CA ALA A 43 -9.20 -6.51 -6.76
C ALA A 43 -9.00 -4.98 -6.70
N THR A 44 -10.02 -4.25 -6.24
CA THR A 44 -9.89 -2.80 -6.05
C THR A 44 -9.10 -2.52 -4.78
N PRO A 45 -7.99 -1.75 -4.86
CA PRO A 45 -7.18 -1.43 -3.70
C PRO A 45 -7.90 -0.46 -2.78
N PHE A 46 -7.89 -0.75 -1.48
CA PHE A 46 -8.50 0.08 -0.45
C PHE A 46 -7.46 1.03 0.19
N GLY A 47 -6.23 0.55 0.39
CA GLY A 47 -5.18 1.35 1.00
C GLY A 47 -3.94 0.53 1.34
N ILE A 48 -3.08 1.07 2.21
CA ILE A 48 -1.81 0.45 2.61
C ILE A 48 -1.82 0.12 4.10
N LEU A 49 -1.43 -1.11 4.44
CA LEU A 49 -1.36 -1.58 5.81
C LEU A 49 -0.25 -0.85 6.60
N ARG A 50 -0.63 -0.29 7.74
CA ARG A 50 0.23 0.55 8.59
C ARG A 50 1.26 -0.22 9.38
N ALA A 51 0.98 -1.46 9.73
CA ALA A 51 1.80 -2.33 10.56
C ALA A 51 1.42 -3.78 10.29
N ASP A 52 2.28 -4.73 10.67
CA ASP A 52 1.93 -6.15 10.65
C ASP A 52 0.63 -6.38 11.42
N CYS A 53 -0.25 -7.22 10.87
CA CYS A 53 -1.56 -7.47 11.45
C CYS A 53 -1.93 -8.94 11.26
N ALA A 54 -2.25 -9.63 12.36
CA ALA A 54 -2.60 -11.04 12.32
C ALA A 54 -4.05 -11.25 11.89
N VAL A 55 -4.38 -12.50 11.54
CA VAL A 55 -5.77 -12.90 11.22
C VAL A 55 -6.69 -12.61 12.40
N GLY A 56 -7.84 -12.03 12.14
CA GLY A 56 -8.85 -11.65 13.14
C GLY A 56 -8.57 -10.33 13.86
N GLU A 57 -7.38 -9.74 13.69
CA GLU A 57 -7.06 -8.45 14.27
C GLU A 57 -7.61 -7.30 13.44
N MET A 58 -7.76 -6.15 14.10
CA MET A 58 -8.24 -4.92 13.50
C MET A 58 -7.09 -4.20 12.79
N PRO A 59 -7.12 -4.07 11.45
CA PRO A 59 -6.02 -3.47 10.72
C PRO A 59 -6.03 -1.94 10.86
N GLY A 60 -4.84 -1.34 10.86
CA GLY A 60 -4.68 0.07 10.55
C GLY A 60 -4.35 0.24 9.08
N VAL A 61 -5.21 0.91 8.30
CA VAL A 61 -5.00 1.08 6.85
C VAL A 61 -4.94 2.55 6.47
N TRP A 62 -3.89 2.95 5.75
CA TRP A 62 -3.74 4.28 5.17
C TRP A 62 -4.49 4.38 3.86
N PHE A 63 -5.38 5.36 3.75
CA PHE A 63 -6.15 5.63 2.54
C PHE A 63 -6.52 7.12 2.43
N ASN A 64 -7.15 7.47 1.31
CA ASN A 64 -7.55 8.81 0.89
C ASN A 64 -6.36 9.79 0.78
N GLY A 65 -5.28 9.29 0.20
CA GLY A 65 -4.08 10.06 -0.12
C GLY A 65 -3.09 10.27 1.03
N GLY A 66 -2.26 11.30 0.91
CA GLY A 66 -1.15 11.58 1.83
C GLY A 66 0.23 11.39 1.19
N LEU A 67 1.27 11.70 1.96
CA LEU A 67 2.68 11.57 1.54
C LEU A 67 3.39 10.60 2.47
N TYR A 68 4.02 9.59 1.87
CA TYR A 68 4.62 8.48 2.58
C TYR A 68 6.04 8.23 2.10
N GLU A 69 6.79 7.54 2.94
CA GLU A 69 8.15 7.12 2.68
C GLU A 69 8.30 5.65 3.07
N THR A 70 8.86 4.83 2.17
CA THR A 70 9.00 3.40 2.41
C THR A 70 10.15 2.77 1.63
N ASP A 71 10.70 1.69 2.17
CA ASP A 71 11.57 0.73 1.48
C ASP A 71 10.82 -0.54 1.04
N ARG A 72 9.49 -0.59 1.23
CA ARG A 72 8.62 -1.73 0.92
C ARG A 72 7.99 -1.61 -0.46
N TYR A 73 8.82 -1.80 -1.47
CA TYR A 73 8.40 -1.81 -2.86
C TYR A 73 9.25 -2.81 -3.66
N GLU A 74 8.80 -3.10 -4.87
CA GLU A 74 9.50 -3.95 -5.82
C GLU A 74 9.90 -3.16 -7.07
N GLY A 75 10.92 -3.65 -7.77
CA GLY A 75 11.45 -3.02 -8.97
C GLY A 75 12.32 -1.78 -8.71
N THR A 76 12.41 -0.93 -9.73
CA THR A 76 13.30 0.25 -9.72
C THR A 76 12.52 1.51 -10.08
N PRO A 77 11.67 2.01 -9.16
CA PRO A 77 10.89 3.23 -9.37
C PRO A 77 11.80 4.44 -9.64
N THR A 78 11.31 5.36 -10.47
CA THR A 78 11.93 6.66 -10.73
C THR A 78 10.99 7.79 -10.29
N ALA A 79 11.53 8.99 -10.07
CA ALA A 79 10.70 10.14 -9.68
C ALA A 79 9.68 10.48 -10.78
N GLY A 80 8.43 10.71 -10.39
CA GLY A 80 7.29 10.93 -11.29
C GLY A 80 6.64 9.65 -11.81
N ALA A 81 7.21 8.46 -11.55
CA ALA A 81 6.62 7.22 -12.00
C ALA A 81 5.28 6.94 -11.28
N PRO A 82 4.26 6.46 -12.01
CA PRO A 82 3.06 5.91 -11.38
C PRO A 82 3.41 4.63 -10.61
N LEU A 83 2.65 4.35 -9.56
CA LEU A 83 2.77 3.13 -8.76
C LEU A 83 1.47 2.33 -8.86
N THR A 84 1.61 1.03 -9.04
CA THR A 84 0.58 0.00 -8.84
C THR A 84 1.04 -0.95 -7.73
N PHE A 85 0.38 -2.09 -7.58
CA PHE A 85 0.75 -3.16 -6.67
C PHE A 85 1.18 -4.43 -7.43
N SER A 86 2.08 -5.19 -6.84
CA SER A 86 2.60 -6.44 -7.40
C SER A 86 1.80 -7.67 -6.92
N ALA A 87 2.16 -8.84 -7.44
CA ALA A 87 1.61 -10.13 -6.98
C ALA A 87 1.87 -10.41 -5.49
N ASN A 88 2.87 -9.75 -4.87
CA ASN A 88 3.19 -9.85 -3.44
C ASN A 88 2.48 -8.78 -2.59
N SER A 89 1.52 -8.05 -3.19
CA SER A 89 0.80 -6.94 -2.57
C SER A 89 1.71 -5.76 -2.21
N LEU A 90 2.89 -5.63 -2.82
CA LEU A 90 3.81 -4.51 -2.58
C LEU A 90 3.69 -3.45 -3.66
N LEU A 91 4.12 -2.22 -3.38
CA LEU A 91 4.17 -1.16 -4.39
C LEU A 91 5.16 -1.52 -5.50
N THR A 92 4.82 -1.22 -6.75
CA THR A 92 5.72 -1.39 -7.89
C THR A 92 5.48 -0.29 -8.93
N ALA A 93 6.53 0.09 -9.64
CA ALA A 93 6.45 1.03 -10.77
C ALA A 93 6.24 0.34 -12.12
N ASP A 94 6.03 -0.98 -12.13
CA ASP A 94 5.74 -1.78 -13.33
C ASP A 94 4.24 -1.70 -13.70
N VAL A 95 3.77 -0.49 -14.00
CA VAL A 95 2.37 -0.20 -14.31
C VAL A 95 2.06 -0.57 -15.76
N GLN A 96 1.11 -1.48 -15.96
CA GLN A 96 0.56 -1.85 -17.27
C GLN A 96 -0.70 -1.03 -17.62
N THR A 97 -1.12 -1.08 -18.89
CA THR A 97 -2.20 -0.24 -19.44
C THR A 97 -3.53 -0.32 -18.68
N ASP A 98 -3.84 -1.46 -18.05
CA ASP A 98 -5.10 -1.70 -17.34
C ASP A 98 -4.94 -1.71 -15.81
N ASP A 99 -3.75 -1.38 -15.31
CA ASP A 99 -3.48 -1.40 -13.88
C ASP A 99 -4.09 -0.20 -13.15
N SER A 100 -4.52 -0.44 -11.91
CA SER A 100 -4.96 0.63 -11.03
C SER A 100 -3.76 1.39 -10.48
N VAL A 101 -3.60 2.65 -10.90
CA VAL A 101 -2.58 3.54 -10.36
C VAL A 101 -3.00 3.99 -8.95
N ILE A 102 -2.26 3.56 -7.93
CA ILE A 102 -2.54 3.82 -6.52
C ILE A 102 -1.64 4.89 -5.91
N GLY A 103 -0.56 5.27 -6.60
CA GLY A 103 0.39 6.25 -6.11
C GLY A 103 1.23 6.88 -7.20
N THR A 104 2.01 7.89 -6.82
CA THR A 104 3.02 8.50 -7.68
C THR A 104 4.29 8.76 -6.90
N VAL A 105 5.43 8.31 -7.42
CA VAL A 105 6.73 8.56 -6.81
C VAL A 105 7.05 10.05 -6.87
N VAL A 106 7.36 10.64 -5.72
CA VAL A 106 7.76 12.05 -5.61
C VAL A 106 9.27 12.18 -5.62
N ALA A 107 9.98 11.29 -4.93
CA ALA A 107 11.44 11.26 -4.91
C ALA A 107 11.95 9.84 -4.60
N VAL A 108 13.15 9.54 -5.08
CA VAL A 108 13.88 8.30 -4.77
C VAL A 108 15.17 8.70 -4.06
N ASN A 109 15.45 8.08 -2.92
CA ASN A 109 16.66 8.32 -2.16
C ASN A 109 17.28 6.99 -1.72
N GLY A 110 18.29 6.52 -2.45
CA GLY A 110 18.87 5.21 -2.25
C GLY A 110 17.84 4.10 -2.45
N SER A 111 17.59 3.32 -1.39
CA SER A 111 16.63 2.20 -1.36
C SER A 111 15.25 2.58 -0.83
N THR A 112 14.95 3.88 -0.74
CA THR A 112 13.69 4.38 -0.19
C THR A 112 13.02 5.29 -1.20
N ILE A 113 11.70 5.15 -1.33
CA ILE A 113 10.88 6.06 -2.11
C ILE A 113 10.04 6.93 -1.20
N LYS A 114 9.90 8.20 -1.58
CA LYS A 114 8.84 9.08 -1.14
C LYS A 114 7.77 9.09 -2.22
N PHE A 115 6.53 8.86 -1.86
CA PHE A 115 5.42 8.80 -2.82
C PHE A 115 4.15 9.44 -2.26
N LYS A 116 3.31 9.93 -3.17
CA LYS A 116 1.96 10.41 -2.89
C LYS A 116 1.01 9.23 -3.08
N LEU A 117 0.20 8.91 -2.08
CA LEU A 117 -0.90 7.97 -2.21
C LEU A 117 -2.07 8.67 -2.93
N LEU A 118 -2.78 7.95 -3.81
CA LEU A 118 -3.91 8.49 -4.58
C LEU A 118 -5.25 7.89 -4.16
N ILE A 119 -5.23 6.72 -3.53
CA ILE A 119 -6.39 6.01 -2.98
C ILE A 119 -6.57 6.27 -1.50
#